data_AF-A0A961VAZ0-F1
#
_entry.id   AF-A0A961VAZ0-F1
#
_cell.length_a   1.000
_cell.length_b   1.000
_cell.length_c   1.000
_cell.angle_alpha   90.00
_cell.angle_beta   90.00
_cell.angle_gamma   90.00
#
_symmetry.space_group_name_H-M   'P 1'
#
loop_
_entity.id
_entity.type
_entity.pdbx_description
1 polymer ?
#
loop_
_entity_poly.entity_id
_entity_poly.type
_entity_poly.pdbx_seq_one_letter_code
_entity_poly.pdbx_strand_id
1 'polypeptide(L)'
;MSFRNRIGLVLFVITLAFVVTTGTVGWKLLDSERRLSKASDTAQVVDHDIVPLLMLTKDVQLEIVQVQQWLSDISATRGLDGLDDGFDEAAQARDRFLEAVKGAEKLAGQLGAAEVLAALRAAADAMPPYYETGVRMAQAYVEGGPESGNRLMGDFD
;
A
#
# COMPACT_ATOMS: atom_id res chain seq x y z
N MET A 1 -41.79 10.78 62.63
CA MET A 1 -42.08 10.60 61.19
C MET A 1 -43.02 9.40 61.04
N SER A 2 -44.19 9.55 60.40
CA SER A 2 -45.14 8.44 60.27
C SER A 2 -44.60 7.34 59.34
N PHE A 3 -45.06 6.10 59.53
CA PHE A 3 -44.68 4.93 58.74
C PHE A 3 -44.84 5.17 57.22
N ARG A 4 -45.90 5.89 56.81
CA ARG A 4 -46.14 6.31 55.42
C ARG A 4 -45.04 7.20 54.84
N ASN A 5 -44.50 8.14 55.60
CA ASN A 5 -43.46 9.06 55.12
C ASN A 5 -42.13 8.32 54.91
N ARG A 6 -41.84 7.29 55.71
CA ARG A 6 -40.64 6.45 55.54
C ARG A 6 -40.71 5.60 54.27
N ILE A 7 -41.87 4.99 54.00
CA ILE A 7 -42.09 4.21 52.77
C ILE A 7 -42.00 5.10 51.53
N GLY A 8 -42.62 6.28 51.57
CA GLY A 8 -42.56 7.25 50.47
C GLY A 8 -41.12 7.68 50.16
N LEU A 9 -40.29 7.91 51.19
CA LEU A 9 -38.89 8.25 51.02
C LEU A 9 -38.09 7.11 50.36
N VAL A 10 -38.29 5.86 50.81
CA VAL A 10 -37.57 4.70 50.25
C VAL A 10 -37.95 4.48 48.79
N LEU A 11 -39.24 4.54 48.45
CA LEU A 11 -39.69 4.42 47.06
C LEU A 11 -39.11 5.53 46.19
N PHE A 12 -39.10 6.77 46.68
CA PHE A 12 -38.50 7.90 45.97
C PHE A 12 -37.01 7.68 45.68
N VAL A 13 -36.24 7.18 46.66
CA VAL A 13 -34.82 6.88 46.48
C VAL A 13 -34.59 5.77 45.45
N ILE A 14 -35.41 4.72 45.46
CA ILE A 14 -35.32 3.62 44.48
C ILE A 14 -35.64 4.13 43.07
N THR A 15 -36.70 4.92 42.91
CA THR A 15 -37.05 5.51 41.61
C THR A 15 -35.95 6.45 41.11
N LEU A 16 -35.38 7.27 41.99
CA LEU A 16 -34.28 8.16 41.64
C LEU A 16 -33.05 7.37 41.17
N ALA A 17 -32.69 6.31 41.90
CA ALA A 17 -31.59 5.41 41.51
C ALA A 17 -31.84 4.78 40.14
N PHE A 18 -33.07 4.36 39.85
CA PHE A 18 -33.45 3.77 38.56
C PHE A 18 -33.40 4.76 37.38
N VAL A 19 -33.79 6.02 37.62
CA VAL A 19 -33.69 7.09 36.61
C VAL A 19 -32.23 7.40 36.30
N VAL A 20 -31.36 7.45 37.32
CA VAL A 20 -29.93 7.70 37.14
C VAL A 20 -29.26 6.56 36.37
N THR A 21 -29.53 5.30 36.72
CA THR A 21 -28.97 4.16 35.99
C THR A 21 -29.45 4.12 34.55
N THR A 22 -30.74 4.34 34.30
CA THR A 22 -31.30 4.40 32.93
C THR A 22 -30.69 5.55 32.11
N GLY A 23 -30.54 6.73 32.73
CA GLY A 23 -29.92 7.89 32.09
C GLY A 23 -28.46 7.65 31.71
N THR A 24 -27.67 7.01 32.59
CA THR A 24 -26.26 6.68 32.30
C THR A 24 -26.12 5.62 31.21
N VAL A 25 -27.01 4.62 31.17
CA VAL A 25 -27.06 3.63 30.07
C VAL A 25 -27.45 4.30 28.75
N GLY A 26 -28.50 5.12 28.73
CA GLY A 26 -28.90 5.85 27.53
C GLY A 26 -27.80 6.79 27.01
N TRP A 27 -27.10 7.48 27.91
CA TRP A 27 -25.98 8.34 27.52
C TRP A 27 -24.80 7.54 26.94
N LYS A 28 -24.47 6.37 27.52
CA LYS A 28 -23.45 5.47 26.96
C LYS A 28 -23.84 4.91 25.59
N LEU A 29 -25.12 4.62 25.36
CA LEU A 29 -25.61 4.14 24.06
C LEU A 29 -25.48 5.23 22.98
N LEU A 30 -25.85 6.47 23.29
CA LEU A 30 -25.70 7.62 22.38
C LEU A 30 -24.22 7.93 22.05
N ASP A 31 -23.32 7.78 23.02
CA ASP A 31 -21.87 7.93 22.78
C ASP A 31 -21.31 6.76 21.95
N SER A 32 -21.86 5.55 22.12
CA SER A 32 -21.47 4.36 21.37
C SER A 32 -21.77 4.50 19.87
N GLU A 33 -22.90 5.09 19.47
CA GLU A 33 -23.19 5.35 18.05
C GLU A 33 -22.15 6.28 17.41
N ARG A 34 -21.72 7.32 18.15
CA ARG A 34 -20.65 8.22 17.70
C ARG A 34 -19.31 7.50 17.58
N ARG A 35 -19.00 6.55 18.47
CA ARG A 35 -17.78 5.73 18.38
C ARG A 35 -17.83 4.76 17.20
N LEU A 36 -18.99 4.14 16.94
CA LEU A 36 -19.19 3.22 15.83
C LEU A 36 -19.09 3.94 14.48
N SER A 37 -19.62 5.15 14.34
CA SER A 37 -19.44 5.94 13.11
C SER A 37 -17.96 6.23 12.81
N LYS A 38 -17.20 6.72 13.79
CA LYS A 38 -15.75 6.97 13.63
C LYS A 38 -14.94 5.70 13.37
N ALA A 39 -15.32 4.59 14.02
CA ALA A 39 -14.70 3.29 13.76
C ALA A 39 -14.99 2.81 12.34
N SER A 40 -16.22 3.02 11.83
CA SER A 40 -16.60 2.75 10.44
C SER A 40 -15.82 3.61 9.46
N ASP A 41 -15.72 4.92 9.71
CA ASP A 41 -14.97 5.85 8.86
C ASP A 41 -13.48 5.47 8.81
N THR A 42 -12.90 5.11 9.96
CA THR A 42 -11.50 4.67 10.04
C THR A 42 -11.30 3.34 9.32
N ALA A 43 -12.21 2.38 9.49
CA ALA A 43 -12.17 1.10 8.78
C ALA A 43 -12.29 1.32 7.26
N GLN A 44 -13.11 2.28 6.83
CA GLN A 44 -13.30 2.61 5.42
C GLN A 44 -12.04 3.23 4.80
N VAL A 45 -11.34 4.13 5.50
CA VAL A 45 -10.04 4.68 5.04
C VAL A 45 -8.98 3.59 4.96
N VAL A 46 -8.95 2.66 5.93
CA VAL A 46 -8.01 1.52 5.87
C VAL A 46 -8.28 0.64 4.64
N ASP A 47 -9.54 0.28 4.40
CA ASP A 47 -9.92 -0.64 3.34
C ASP A 47 -9.80 -0.03 1.93
N HIS A 48 -10.19 1.24 1.77
CA HIS A 48 -10.23 1.89 0.46
C HIS A 48 -8.99 2.69 0.08
N ASP A 49 -8.19 3.14 1.06
CA ASP A 49 -7.03 3.99 0.78
C ASP A 49 -5.71 3.30 1.19
N ILE A 50 -5.60 2.84 2.44
CA ILE A 50 -4.33 2.33 2.98
C ILE A 50 -3.96 0.97 2.42
N VAL A 51 -4.89 0.01 2.40
CA VAL A 51 -4.63 -1.33 1.84
C VAL A 51 -4.30 -1.26 0.35
N PRO A 52 -5.05 -0.51 -0.49
CA PRO A 52 -4.69 -0.32 -1.89
C PRO A 52 -3.34 0.38 -2.08
N LEU A 53 -3.00 1.39 -1.25
CA LEU A 53 -1.68 2.03 -1.29
C LEU A 53 -0.56 1.03 -0.97
N LEU A 54 -0.76 0.17 0.03
CA LEU A 54 0.22 -0.88 0.38
C LEU A 54 0.41 -1.87 -0.77
N MET A 55 -0.68 -2.30 -1.40
CA MET A 55 -0.64 -3.21 -2.55
C MET A 55 0.08 -2.57 -3.74
N LEU A 56 -0.25 -1.32 -4.09
CA LEU A 56 0.43 -0.62 -5.18
C LEU A 56 1.92 -0.39 -4.88
N THR A 57 2.28 -0.08 -3.64
CA THR A 57 3.69 0.06 -3.24
C THR A 57 4.44 -1.28 -3.36
N LYS A 58 3.77 -2.40 -3.05
CA LYS A 58 4.31 -3.74 -3.28
C LYS A 58 4.48 -4.02 -4.78
N ASP A 59 3.51 -3.63 -5.60
CA ASP A 59 3.57 -3.81 -7.05
C ASP A 59 4.73 -2.99 -7.65
N VAL A 60 4.95 -1.75 -7.19
CA VAL A 60 6.15 -0.94 -7.54
C VAL A 60 7.44 -1.72 -7.27
N GLN A 61 7.59 -2.32 -6.09
CA GLN A 61 8.77 -3.11 -5.74
C GLN A 61 8.89 -4.38 -6.60
N LEU A 62 7.77 -5.07 -6.83
CA LEU A 62 7.72 -6.29 -7.61
C LEU A 62 8.16 -6.02 -9.06
N GLU A 63 7.63 -4.97 -9.68
CA GLU A 63 7.92 -4.68 -11.08
C GLU A 63 9.37 -4.21 -11.31
N ILE A 64 10.02 -3.57 -10.32
CA ILE A 64 11.49 -3.35 -10.36
C ILE A 64 12.23 -4.68 -10.46
N VAL A 65 11.87 -5.65 -9.61
CA VAL A 65 12.49 -6.99 -9.63
C VAL A 65 12.18 -7.71 -10.94
N GLN A 66 10.98 -7.58 -11.49
CA GLN A 66 10.62 -8.19 -12.78
C GLN A 66 11.44 -7.59 -13.93
N VAL A 67 11.68 -6.28 -13.95
CA VAL A 67 12.60 -5.66 -14.92
C VAL A 67 13.99 -6.29 -14.81
N GLN A 68 14.54 -6.42 -13.60
CA GLN A 68 15.84 -7.04 -13.38
C GLN A 68 15.87 -8.50 -13.85
N GLN A 69 14.88 -9.27 -13.43
CA GLN A 69 14.78 -10.70 -13.69
C GLN A 69 14.78 -10.98 -15.19
N TRP A 70 13.90 -10.32 -15.95
CA TRP A 70 13.78 -10.55 -17.38
C TRP A 70 15.02 -10.13 -18.16
N LEU A 71 15.66 -9.02 -17.78
CA LEU A 71 16.90 -8.56 -18.43
C LEU A 71 18.08 -9.48 -18.09
N SER A 72 18.14 -10.02 -16.87
CA SER A 72 19.15 -11.01 -16.48
C SER A 72 18.91 -12.38 -17.13
N ASP A 73 17.66 -12.81 -17.26
CA ASP A 73 17.30 -14.08 -17.89
C ASP A 73 17.66 -14.07 -19.38
N ILE A 74 17.26 -13.03 -20.12
CA ILE A 74 17.66 -12.92 -21.54
C ILE A 74 19.17 -12.73 -21.71
N SER A 75 19.86 -12.13 -20.73
CA SER A 75 21.32 -12.09 -20.72
C SER A 75 21.94 -13.48 -20.60
N ALA A 76 21.37 -14.32 -19.73
CA ALA A 76 21.85 -15.69 -19.50
C ALA A 76 21.52 -16.63 -20.66
N THR A 77 20.31 -16.54 -21.23
CA THR A 77 19.85 -17.39 -22.33
C THR A 77 20.32 -16.89 -23.69
N ARG A 78 20.65 -15.59 -23.77
CA ARG A 78 21.02 -14.87 -25.00
C ARG A 78 19.93 -14.91 -26.08
N GLY A 79 18.67 -15.08 -25.69
CA GLY A 79 17.56 -15.23 -26.64
C GLY A 79 17.60 -16.52 -27.46
N LEU A 80 18.45 -17.49 -27.10
CA LEU A 80 18.60 -18.74 -27.83
C LEU A 80 17.44 -19.69 -27.53
N ASP A 81 17.22 -20.65 -28.43
CA ASP A 81 16.21 -21.70 -28.29
C ASP A 81 14.77 -21.20 -28.08
N GLY A 82 14.46 -19.99 -28.55
CA GLY A 82 13.13 -19.37 -28.45
C GLY A 82 12.88 -18.64 -27.12
N LEU A 83 13.94 -18.21 -26.43
CA LEU A 83 13.89 -17.46 -25.15
C LEU A 83 14.16 -15.96 -25.34
N ASP A 84 13.63 -15.36 -26.41
CA ASP A 84 13.87 -13.98 -26.85
C ASP A 84 12.84 -12.95 -26.34
N ASP A 85 11.92 -13.37 -25.47
CA ASP A 85 10.83 -12.57 -24.90
C ASP A 85 11.25 -11.61 -23.77
N GLY A 86 12.43 -11.80 -23.18
CA GLY A 86 12.84 -11.05 -21.99
C GLY A 86 12.89 -9.53 -22.16
N PHE A 87 13.16 -8.99 -23.36
CA PHE A 87 13.07 -7.54 -23.59
C PHE A 87 11.63 -7.02 -23.54
N ASP A 88 10.70 -7.76 -24.14
CA ASP A 88 9.28 -7.40 -24.18
C ASP A 88 8.67 -7.52 -22.78
N GLU A 89 9.01 -8.58 -22.04
CA GLU A 89 8.54 -8.76 -20.67
C GLU A 89 9.13 -7.72 -19.70
N ALA A 90 10.40 -7.34 -19.87
CA ALA A 90 10.98 -6.23 -19.11
C ALA A 90 10.30 -4.89 -19.44
N ALA A 91 9.96 -4.63 -20.70
CA ALA A 91 9.23 -3.42 -21.10
C ALA A 91 7.83 -3.38 -20.47
N GLN A 92 7.11 -4.52 -20.49
CA GLN A 92 5.81 -4.65 -19.86
C GLN A 92 5.89 -4.44 -18.33
N ALA A 93 6.93 -4.98 -17.68
CA ALA A 93 7.16 -4.77 -16.25
C ALA A 93 7.41 -3.30 -15.92
N ARG A 94 8.25 -2.61 -16.70
CA ARG A 94 8.45 -1.16 -16.57
C ARG A 94 7.13 -0.38 -16.72
N ASP A 95 6.27 -0.77 -17.66
CA ASP A 95 5.00 -0.08 -17.86
C ASP A 95 4.05 -0.32 -16.69
N ARG A 96 3.95 -1.55 -16.16
CA ARG A 96 3.20 -1.85 -14.94
C ARG A 96 3.75 -1.11 -13.71
N PHE A 97 5.07 -0.95 -13.61
CA PHE A 97 5.70 -0.12 -12.59
C PHE A 97 5.18 1.33 -12.65
N LEU A 98 5.19 1.94 -13.85
CA LEU A 98 4.73 3.33 -14.02
C LEU A 98 3.25 3.50 -13.68
N GLU A 99 2.42 2.52 -14.02
CA GLU A 99 1.01 2.48 -13.64
C GLU A 99 0.82 2.36 -12.12
N ALA A 100 1.57 1.47 -11.47
CA ALA A 100 1.53 1.26 -10.03
C ALA A 100 1.98 2.52 -9.26
N VAL A 101 3.07 3.17 -9.69
CA VAL A 101 3.53 4.44 -9.13
C VAL A 101 2.43 5.50 -9.23
N LYS A 102 1.85 5.69 -10.41
CA LYS A 102 0.80 6.70 -10.61
C LYS A 102 -0.41 6.47 -9.69
N GLY A 103 -0.81 5.22 -9.50
CA GLY A 103 -1.87 4.85 -8.56
C GLY A 103 -1.49 5.15 -7.11
N ALA A 104 -0.27 4.76 -6.71
CA ALA A 104 0.23 4.95 -5.36
C ALA A 104 0.40 6.43 -5.00
N GLU A 105 0.91 7.26 -5.93
CA GLU A 105 1.08 8.70 -5.71
C GLU A 105 -0.26 9.39 -5.44
N LYS A 106 -1.31 8.99 -6.17
CA LYS A 106 -2.65 9.53 -5.97
C LYS A 106 -3.16 9.24 -4.56
N LEU A 107 -3.09 7.99 -4.11
CA LEU A 107 -3.53 7.58 -2.77
C LEU A 107 -2.66 8.19 -1.66
N ALA A 108 -1.34 8.20 -1.84
CA ALA A 108 -0.41 8.83 -0.90
C ALA A 108 -0.69 10.33 -0.75
N GLY A 109 -1.00 11.02 -1.84
CA GLY A 109 -1.42 12.42 -1.83
C GLY A 109 -2.74 12.65 -1.08
N GLN A 110 -3.74 11.78 -1.28
CA GLN A 110 -5.02 11.84 -0.58
C GLN A 110 -4.88 11.61 0.94
N LEU A 111 -3.98 10.70 1.33
CA LEU A 111 -3.69 10.37 2.72
C LEU A 111 -2.72 11.36 3.40
N GLY A 112 -2.13 12.31 2.66
CA GLY A 112 -1.11 13.21 3.18
C GLY A 112 0.22 12.51 3.54
N ALA A 113 0.48 11.34 2.96
CA ALA A 113 1.68 10.54 3.22
C ALA A 113 2.89 11.09 2.43
N ALA A 114 3.41 12.24 2.87
CA ALA A 114 4.43 13.00 2.14
C ALA A 114 5.73 12.21 1.88
N GLU A 115 6.18 11.41 2.85
CA GLU A 115 7.39 10.60 2.71
C GLU A 115 7.22 9.49 1.66
N VAL A 116 6.06 8.82 1.65
CA VAL A 116 5.73 7.80 0.65
C VAL A 116 5.65 8.42 -0.74
N LEU A 117 4.99 9.57 -0.86
CA LEU A 117 4.91 10.31 -2.12
C LEU A 117 6.29 10.72 -2.65
N ALA A 118 7.19 11.17 -1.77
CA ALA A 118 8.57 11.51 -2.15
C ALA A 118 9.35 10.28 -2.63
N ALA A 119 9.21 9.15 -1.94
CA ALA A 119 9.87 7.89 -2.32
C ALA A 119 9.37 7.34 -3.66
N LEU A 120 8.06 7.39 -3.92
CA LEU A 120 7.45 6.97 -5.18
C LEU A 120 7.98 7.79 -6.37
N ARG A 121 8.07 9.12 -6.21
CA ARG A 121 8.64 10.00 -7.23
C ARG A 121 10.12 9.72 -7.49
N ALA A 122 10.90 9.53 -6.44
CA ALA A 122 12.31 9.18 -6.58
C ALA A 122 12.50 7.85 -7.33
N ALA A 123 11.66 6.85 -7.04
CA ALA A 123 11.67 5.59 -7.80
C ALA A 123 11.27 5.78 -9.27
N ALA A 124 10.25 6.60 -9.53
CA ALA A 124 9.82 6.94 -10.88
C ALA A 124 10.92 7.62 -11.69
N ASP A 125 11.63 8.57 -11.09
CA ASP A 125 12.73 9.31 -11.70
C ASP A 125 13.96 8.41 -11.95
N ALA A 126 14.17 7.39 -11.10
CA ALA A 126 15.27 6.44 -11.23
C ALA A 126 15.01 5.32 -12.25
N MET A 127 13.75 5.00 -12.54
CA MET A 127 13.39 3.88 -13.42
C MET A 127 13.93 4.00 -14.85
N PRO A 128 13.84 5.17 -15.55
CA PRO A 128 14.36 5.28 -16.92
C PRO A 128 15.85 4.92 -17.07
N PRO A 129 16.80 5.54 -16.34
CA PRO A 129 18.21 5.19 -16.47
C PRO A 129 18.54 3.76 -16.01
N TYR A 130 17.80 3.25 -15.01
CA TYR A 130 17.91 1.85 -14.57
C TYR A 130 17.54 0.87 -15.70
N TYR A 131 16.35 1.05 -16.28
CA TYR A 131 15.86 0.23 -17.39
C TYR A 131 16.77 0.30 -18.62
N GLU A 132 17.19 1.51 -19.02
CA GLU A 132 18.10 1.70 -20.16
C GLU A 132 19.45 0.99 -19.95
N THR A 133 19.98 1.01 -18.72
CA THR A 133 21.24 0.36 -18.40
C THR A 133 21.12 -1.15 -18.47
N GLY A 134 20.04 -1.72 -17.93
CA GLY A 134 19.77 -3.15 -18.03
C GLY A 134 19.55 -3.62 -19.47
N VAL A 135 18.83 -2.84 -20.29
CA VAL A 135 18.64 -3.14 -21.72
C VAL A 135 19.98 -3.17 -22.47
N ARG A 136 20.83 -2.16 -22.26
CA ARG A 136 22.18 -2.12 -22.88
C ARG A 136 23.04 -3.31 -22.46
N MET A 137 22.99 -3.68 -21.17
CA MET A 137 23.69 -4.85 -20.65
C MET A 137 23.19 -6.13 -21.33
N ALA A 138 21.88 -6.34 -21.35
CA ALA A 138 21.27 -7.52 -21.95
C ALA A 138 21.58 -7.64 -23.45
N GLN A 139 21.52 -6.53 -24.19
CA GLN A 139 21.93 -6.49 -25.60
C GLN A 139 23.39 -6.91 -25.77
N ALA A 140 24.29 -6.45 -24.92
CA ALA A 140 25.70 -6.83 -24.95
C ALA A 140 25.92 -8.34 -24.69
N TYR A 141 25.12 -8.97 -23.83
CA TYR A 141 25.14 -10.43 -23.65
C TYR A 141 24.62 -11.19 -24.87
N VAL A 142 23.53 -10.73 -25.48
CA VAL A 142 22.97 -11.35 -26.69
C VAL A 142 23.99 -11.30 -27.83
N GLU A 143 24.51 -10.12 -28.14
CA GLU A 143 25.41 -9.87 -29.27
C GLU A 143 26.83 -10.42 -29.06
N GLY A 144 27.41 -10.17 -27.88
CA GLY A 144 28.83 -10.37 -27.62
C GLY A 144 29.13 -11.38 -26.51
N GLY A 145 28.12 -12.04 -25.96
CA GLY A 145 28.27 -13.02 -24.89
C GLY A 145 28.82 -12.42 -23.59
N PRO A 146 29.30 -13.28 -22.66
CA PRO A 146 29.73 -12.84 -21.33
C PRO A 146 30.85 -11.79 -21.33
N GLU A 147 31.78 -11.83 -22.29
CA GLU A 147 32.85 -10.82 -22.36
C GLU A 147 32.30 -9.41 -22.56
N SER A 148 31.26 -9.25 -23.37
CA SER A 148 30.64 -7.95 -23.61
C SER A 148 29.68 -7.56 -22.50
N GLY A 149 28.82 -8.48 -22.07
CA GLY A 149 27.84 -8.24 -21.00
C GLY A 149 28.46 -7.96 -19.63
N ASN A 150 29.47 -8.73 -19.21
CA ASN A 150 30.08 -8.59 -17.89
C ASN A 150 30.73 -7.21 -17.67
N ARG A 151 31.09 -6.49 -18.74
CA ARG A 151 31.64 -5.12 -18.65
C ARG A 151 30.59 -4.10 -18.18
N LEU A 152 29.30 -4.40 -18.38
CA LEU A 152 28.18 -3.53 -18.04
C LEU A 152 27.41 -4.02 -16.80
N MET A 153 27.62 -5.26 -16.36
CA MET A 153 26.89 -5.85 -15.23
C MET A 153 26.96 -5.00 -13.96
N GLY A 154 28.14 -4.48 -13.62
CA GLY A 154 28.33 -3.66 -12.41
C GLY A 154 27.65 -2.29 -12.46
N ASP A 155 27.22 -1.81 -13.64
CA ASP A 155 26.43 -0.59 -13.77
C ASP A 155 24.92 -0.86 -13.58
N PHE A 156 24.49 -2.14 -13.64
CA PHE A 156 23.09 -2.55 -13.55
C PHE A 156 22.73 -3.25 -12.22
N ASP A 157 23.64 -4.06 -11.67
CA ASP A 157 23.51 -4.74 -10.36
C ASP A 157 23.42 -3.75 -9.18
#